data_AF-A0A318RBJ1-F1
#
_entry.id   AF-A0A318RBJ1-F1
#
_cell.length_a   1.000
_cell.length_b   1.000
_cell.length_c   1.000
_cell.angle_alpha   90.00
_cell.angle_beta   90.00
_cell.angle_gamma   90.00
#
_symmetry.space_group_name_H-M   'P 1'
#
loop_
_entity.id
_entity.type
_entity.pdbx_description
1 polymer ?
#
loop_
_entity_poly.entity_id
_entity_poly.type
_entity_poly.pdbx_seq_one_letter_code
_entity_poly.pdbx_strand_id
1 'polypeptide(L)'
;MTILEKYPEDIPWDLNINHSNYKTIRWMLTKSDNVYTFTRSRLNDKYVYIQKNDGKREAFKEYEARFTYQRLFDEGYSLAAVS
;
A
#
# COMPACT_ATOMS: atom_id res chain seq x y z
N MET A 1 11.45 26.19 -7.25
CA MET A 1 10.63 25.50 -6.24
C MET A 1 11.03 24.05 -6.26
N THR A 2 11.86 23.64 -5.31
CA THR A 2 12.17 22.23 -5.08
C THR A 2 10.90 21.62 -4.53
N ILE A 3 10.20 20.82 -5.34
CA ILE A 3 9.09 20.02 -4.85
C ILE A 3 9.76 19.05 -3.88
N LEU A 4 9.70 19.36 -2.59
CA LEU A 4 10.03 18.40 -1.55
C LEU A 4 9.12 17.22 -1.86
N GLU A 5 9.67 16.06 -2.23
CA GLU A 5 8.92 14.82 -2.39
C GLU A 5 8.34 14.49 -1.01
N LYS A 6 7.25 15.17 -0.67
CA LYS A 6 6.54 15.01 0.58
C LYS A 6 5.83 13.69 0.42
N TYR A 7 6.32 12.69 1.15
CA TYR A 7 5.64 11.41 1.27
C TYR A 7 4.15 11.67 1.54
N PRO A 8 3.24 10.89 0.95
CA PRO A 8 1.83 11.01 1.25
C PRO A 8 1.63 10.89 2.77
N GLU A 9 0.98 11.89 3.36
CA GLU A 9 0.92 12.09 4.83
C GLU A 9 0.09 11.02 5.53
N ASP A 10 -0.90 10.44 4.84
CA ASP A 10 -1.81 9.44 5.38
C ASP A 10 -1.72 8.14 4.58
N ILE A 11 -0.93 7.20 5.09
CA ILE A 11 -0.82 5.87 4.51
C ILE A 11 -1.45 4.86 5.46
N PRO A 12 -2.31 3.96 4.97
CA PRO A 12 -3.08 3.06 5.84
C PRO A 12 -2.24 2.16 6.75
N TRP A 13 -1.00 1.89 6.36
CA TRP A 13 -0.09 1.04 7.12
C TRP A 13 0.78 1.79 8.15
N ASP A 14 0.74 3.13 8.18
CA ASP A 14 1.31 3.94 9.26
C ASP A 14 0.35 4.05 10.47
N LEU A 15 -0.97 3.96 10.24
CA LEU A 15 -1.99 4.14 11.29
C LEU A 15 -2.12 2.95 12.27
N ASN A 16 -1.48 1.81 12.00
CA ASN A 16 -1.81 0.53 12.65
C ASN A 16 -0.65 -0.12 13.44
N ILE A 17 0.26 0.68 14.01
CA ILE A 17 1.46 0.20 14.72
C ILE A 17 1.12 -0.56 16.02
N ASN A 18 -0.07 -0.36 16.59
CA ASN A 18 -0.46 -0.95 17.89
C ASN A 18 -1.20 -2.29 17.83
N HIS A 19 -1.60 -2.78 16.66
CA HIS A 19 -2.26 -4.09 16.57
C HIS A 19 -1.24 -5.20 16.36
N SER A 20 -1.23 -6.21 17.25
CA SER A 20 -0.33 -7.39 17.18
C SER A 20 -0.38 -8.16 15.84
N ASN A 21 -1.36 -7.85 14.99
CA ASN A 21 -1.59 -8.44 13.67
C ASN A 21 -1.31 -7.47 12.49
N TYR A 22 -0.67 -6.32 12.70
CA TYR A 22 -0.46 -5.30 11.65
C TYR A 22 0.30 -5.82 10.42
N LYS A 23 1.18 -6.82 10.59
CA LYS A 23 1.91 -7.50 9.50
C LYS A 23 1.06 -8.45 8.66
N THR A 24 -0.22 -8.60 9.00
CA THR A 24 -1.19 -9.43 8.28
C THR A 24 -2.25 -8.60 7.57
N ILE A 25 -2.28 -7.29 7.84
CA ILE A 25 -3.27 -6.40 7.27
C ILE A 25 -3.00 -6.25 5.77
N ARG A 26 -4.06 -6.43 5.00
CA ARG A 26 -4.11 -6.20 3.57
C ARG A 26 -4.89 -4.92 3.31
N TRP A 27 -4.32 -4.03 2.52
CA TRP A 27 -4.98 -2.81 2.07
C TRP A 27 -5.34 -2.98 0.61
N MET A 28 -6.63 -2.92 0.29
CA MET A 28 -7.12 -3.15 -1.06
C MET A 28 -7.60 -1.84 -1.67
N LEU A 29 -6.95 -1.42 -2.76
CA LEU A 29 -7.38 -0.32 -3.61
C LEU A 29 -8.12 -0.86 -4.81
N THR A 30 -9.30 -0.31 -5.10
CA THR A 30 -10.11 -0.77 -6.22
C THR A 30 -10.46 0.36 -7.16
N LYS A 31 -10.48 0.05 -8.46
CA LYS A 31 -11.04 0.90 -9.50
C LYS A 31 -11.63 0.01 -10.58
N SER A 32 -12.94 0.07 -10.75
CA SER A 32 -13.68 -0.84 -11.65
C SER A 32 -13.31 -2.30 -11.33
N ASP A 33 -12.81 -3.05 -12.31
CA ASP A 33 -12.40 -4.47 -12.15
C ASP A 33 -10.94 -4.65 -11.69
N ASN A 34 -10.21 -3.57 -11.38
CA ASN A 34 -8.83 -3.65 -10.92
C ASN A 34 -8.76 -3.50 -9.40
N VAL A 35 -8.12 -4.46 -8.75
CA VAL A 35 -7.84 -4.49 -7.32
C VAL A 35 -6.33 -4.51 -7.13
N TYR A 36 -5.78 -3.59 -6.34
CA TYR A 36 -4.41 -3.64 -5.87
C TYR A 36 -4.41 -3.95 -4.38
N THR A 37 -3.79 -5.05 -4.00
CA THR A 37 -3.62 -5.46 -2.61
C THR A 37 -2.21 -5.16 -2.17
N PHE A 38 -2.08 -4.36 -1.11
CA PHE A 38 -0.84 -4.07 -0.42
C PHE A 38 -0.79 -4.91 0.85
N THR A 39 0.34 -5.52 1.15
CA THR A 39 0.53 -6.34 2.36
C THR A 39 1.93 -6.12 2.91
N ARG A 40 2.05 -5.70 4.17
CA ARG A 40 3.37 -5.52 4.79
C ARG A 40 4.09 -6.85 4.92
N SER A 41 5.40 -6.88 4.65
CA SER A 41 6.15 -8.12 4.80
C SER A 41 6.27 -8.51 6.28
N ARG A 42 6.06 -9.80 6.55
CA ARG A 42 6.23 -10.37 7.90
C ARG A 42 7.71 -10.47 8.30
N LEU A 43 8.58 -10.67 7.30
CA LEU A 43 10.01 -10.92 7.47
C LEU A 43 10.81 -9.62 7.56
N ASN A 44 10.40 -8.58 6.82
CA ASN A 44 11.12 -7.32 6.76
C ASN A 44 10.13 -6.16 6.62
N ASP A 45 10.01 -5.35 7.66
CA ASP A 45 9.10 -4.20 7.74
C ASP A 45 9.38 -3.12 6.68
N LYS A 46 10.59 -3.11 6.11
CA LYS A 46 10.98 -2.22 5.00
C LYS A 46 10.42 -2.62 3.64
N TYR A 47 9.70 -3.74 3.55
CA TYR A 47 9.11 -4.23 2.31
C TYR A 47 7.60 -4.35 2.40
N VAL A 48 6.94 -3.99 1.31
CA VAL A 48 5.50 -4.14 1.10
C VAL A 48 5.32 -4.97 -0.15
N TYR A 49 4.49 -6.00 -0.03
CA TYR A 49 4.07 -6.79 -1.17
C TYR A 49 2.88 -6.12 -1.84
N ILE A 50 2.96 -5.95 -3.15
CA ILE A 50 1.87 -5.44 -3.98
C ILE A 50 1.43 -6.56 -4.91
N GLN A 51 0.12 -6.73 -5.04
CA GLN A 51 -0.50 -7.72 -5.91
C GLN A 51 -1.66 -7.06 -6.66
N LYS A 52 -1.64 -7.13 -7.99
CA LYS A 52 -2.75 -6.66 -8.83
C LYS A 52 -3.67 -7.83 -9.17
N ASN A 53 -4.95 -7.75 -8.81
CA ASN A 53 -5.94 -8.81 -8.93
C ASN A 53 -5.36 -10.11 -8.33
N ASP A 54 -5.49 -11.23 -9.05
CA ASP A 54 -4.88 -12.52 -8.70
C ASP A 54 -3.50 -12.72 -9.35
N GLY A 55 -2.85 -11.62 -9.75
CA GLY A 55 -1.53 -11.63 -10.36
C GLY A 55 -0.41 -12.01 -9.41
N LYS A 56 0.82 -11.95 -9.92
CA LYS A 56 2.02 -12.22 -9.13
C LYS A 56 2.16 -11.18 -8.03
N ARG A 57 2.47 -11.65 -6.83
CA ARG A 57 2.86 -10.80 -5.71
C ARG A 57 4.32 -10.38 -5.85
N GLU A 58 4.56 -9.08 -5.86
CA GLU A 58 5.88 -8.50 -5.99
C GLU A 58 6.27 -7.72 -4.74
N ALA A 59 7.54 -7.79 -4.35
CA ALA A 59 8.07 -7.11 -3.18
C ALA A 59 8.65 -5.76 -3.57
N PHE A 60 8.13 -4.70 -2.97
CA PHE A 60 8.61 -3.34 -3.15
C PHE A 60 9.18 -2.83 -1.85
N LYS A 61 10.15 -1.93 -1.91
CA LYS A 61 10.56 -1.22 -0.71
C LYS A 61 9.42 -0.32 -0.26
N GLU A 62 9.36 -0.06 1.04
CA GLU A 62 8.25 0.70 1.62
C GLU A 62 8.02 2.03 0.88
N TYR A 63 9.08 2.83 0.66
CA TYR A 63 8.96 4.09 -0.06
C TYR A 63 8.37 3.95 -1.47
N GLU A 64 8.74 2.91 -2.22
CA GLU A 64 8.20 2.65 -3.57
C GLU A 64 6.72 2.28 -3.51
N ALA A 65 6.34 1.51 -2.49
CA ALA A 65 4.94 1.17 -2.26
C ALA A 65 4.11 2.39 -1.88
N ARG A 66 4.69 3.35 -1.11
CA ARG A 66 4.05 4.63 -0.79
C ARG A 66 3.78 5.45 -2.05
N PHE A 67 4.77 5.59 -2.93
CA PHE A 67 4.59 6.28 -4.21
C PHE A 67 3.55 5.59 -5.10
N THR A 68 3.59 4.26 -5.17
CA THR A 68 2.62 3.47 -5.93
C THR A 68 1.20 3.68 -5.41
N TYR A 69 1.03 3.66 -4.08
CA TYR A 69 -0.26 3.90 -3.43
C TYR A 69 -0.81 5.27 -3.80
N GLN A 70 -0.03 6.34 -3.61
CA GLN A 70 -0.45 7.69 -3.96
C GLN A 70 -0.82 7.83 -5.44
N ARG A 71 0.01 7.28 -6.34
CA ARG A 71 -0.26 7.29 -7.77
C ARG A 71 -1.59 6.60 -8.11
N LEU A 72 -1.91 5.48 -7.45
CA LEU A 72 -3.20 4.81 -7.65
C LEU A 72 -4.36 5.68 -7.14
N PHE A 73 -4.21 6.39 -6.02
CA PHE A 73 -5.21 7.38 -5.58
C PHE A 73 -5.42 8.49 -6.59
N ASP A 74 -4.34 9.06 -7.11
CA ASP A 74 -4.40 10.11 -8.12
C ASP A 74 -5.04 9.61 -9.44
N GLU A 75 -4.83 8.32 -9.76
CA GLU A 75 -5.49 7.64 -10.88
C GLU A 75 -6.97 7.31 -10.59
N GLY A 76 -7.49 7.57 -9.39
CA GLY A 76 -8.89 7.39 -9.00
C GLY A 76 -9.22 6.02 -8.40
N TYR A 77 -8.23 5.28 -7.90
CA TYR A 77 -8.48 4.13 -7.04
C TYR A 77 -8.90 4.59 -5.64
N SER A 78 -9.80 3.84 -5.01
CA SER A 78 -10.26 4.11 -3.66
C SER A 78 -9.97 2.92 -2.73
N LEU A 79 -9.78 3.20 -1.44
CA LEU A 79 -9.63 2.17 -0.43
C LEU A 79 -10.96 1.45 -0.23
N ALA A 80 -11.02 0.19 -0.67
CA ALA A 80 -12.24 -0.62 -0.59
C ALA A 80 -12.30 -1.49 0.67
N ALA A 81 -11.14 -1.99 1.12
CA ALA A 81 -11.08 -2.87 2.28
C ALA A 81 -9.73 -2.81 3.00
N VAL A 82 -9.79 -3.04 4.30
CA VAL A 82 -8.66 -3.29 5.20
C VAL A 82 -8.99 -4.55 5.99
N SER A 83 -8.21 -5.63 5.82
CA SER A 83 -8.48 -6.95 6.41
C SER A 83 -7.24 -7.58 7.02
#